data_AF-A0A1J4JIF4-F1
#
_entry.id   AF-A0A1J4JIF4-F1
#
_cell.length_a   1.000
_cell.length_b   1.000
_cell.length_c   1.000
_cell.angle_alpha   90.00
_cell.angle_beta   90.00
_cell.angle_gamma   90.00
#
_symmetry.space_group_name_H-M   'P 1'
#
loop_
_entity.id
_entity.type
_entity.pdbx_description
1 polymer ?
#
loop_
_entity_poly.entity_id
_entity_poly.type
_entity_poly.pdbx_seq_one_letter_code
_entity_poly.pdbx_strand_id
1 'polypeptide(L)'
;MKKQKEQEPPTQKEIMKNYACTFAAGYTAGMAGEIFTAWQDNQFTPEGLTRHTIRDNCWISGVQQVAKDYSKALLKSNSKFREFSSTNPFIFGAATGLPMWAITRAFATPLQNVYKKDTPLYQNYARSVAEDVTYHTIKNGLDEVVAAYVFPIVLPKFENPALKKLVEGSIAGIVGGSTYVLAWPAKTVLTGQSLAAAAKLGVKNTPKVAIKKIVYGLARPEFVKLINSK
;
A
#
# COMPACT_ATOMS: atom_id res chain seq x y z
N MET A 1 32.96 -10.14 6.58
CA MET A 1 32.01 -9.51 5.63
C MET A 1 31.77 -10.46 4.46
N LYS A 2 30.59 -11.08 4.35
CA LYS A 2 30.24 -11.86 3.15
C LYS A 2 29.90 -10.88 2.04
N LYS A 3 30.69 -10.86 0.95
CA LYS A 3 30.32 -10.17 -0.29
C LYS A 3 28.92 -10.65 -0.68
N GLN A 4 27.93 -9.75 -0.68
CA GLN A 4 26.65 -10.02 -1.33
C GLN A 4 26.99 -10.29 -2.80
N LYS A 5 26.78 -11.52 -3.26
CA LYS A 5 26.84 -11.84 -4.69
C LYS A 5 25.90 -10.85 -5.39
N GLU A 6 26.43 -10.07 -6.33
CA GLU A 6 25.59 -9.32 -7.27
C GLU A 6 24.67 -10.35 -7.93
N GLN A 7 23.39 -10.33 -7.56
CA GLN A 7 22.37 -11.05 -8.30
C GLN A 7 22.31 -10.42 -9.68
N GLU A 8 22.41 -11.25 -10.72
CA GLU A 8 22.16 -10.82 -12.08
C GLU A 8 20.81 -10.08 -12.15
N PRO A 9 20.72 -9.00 -12.95
CA PRO A 9 19.48 -8.26 -13.07
C PRO A 9 18.37 -9.20 -13.56
N PRO A 10 17.16 -9.13 -12.97
CA PRO A 10 16.07 -10.01 -13.36
C PRO A 10 15.73 -9.80 -14.85
N THR A 11 15.44 -10.90 -15.52
CA THR A 11 15.02 -10.88 -16.92
C THR A 11 13.69 -10.12 -17.07
N GLN A 12 13.41 -9.58 -18.27
CA GLN A 12 12.13 -8.91 -18.54
C GLN A 12 10.92 -9.82 -18.23
N LYS A 13 11.05 -11.12 -18.49
CA LYS A 13 10.02 -12.12 -18.15
C LYS A 13 9.77 -12.19 -16.65
N GLU A 14 10.81 -12.20 -15.82
CA GLU A 14 10.69 -12.22 -14.36
C GLU A 14 10.12 -10.92 -13.80
N ILE A 15 10.49 -9.77 -14.39
CA ILE A 15 9.91 -8.47 -14.03
C ILE A 15 8.39 -8.48 -14.29
N MET A 16 7.96 -8.94 -15.47
CA MET A 16 6.54 -9.02 -15.82
C MET A 16 5.76 -10.01 -14.92
N LYS A 17 6.36 -11.17 -14.61
CA LYS A 17 5.76 -12.14 -13.67
C LYS A 17 5.58 -11.54 -12.28
N ASN A 18 6.61 -10.87 -11.76
CA ASN A 18 6.55 -10.21 -10.45
C ASN A 18 5.53 -9.06 -10.42
N TYR A 19 5.46 -8.26 -11.50
CA TYR A 19 4.44 -7.24 -11.67
C TYR A 19 3.04 -7.85 -11.59
N ALA A 20 2.76 -8.89 -12.39
CA ALA A 20 1.44 -9.51 -12.45
C ALA A 20 1.02 -10.10 -11.09
N CYS A 21 1.93 -10.79 -10.41
CA CYS A 21 1.67 -11.33 -9.06
C CYS A 21 1.36 -10.22 -8.05
N THR A 22 2.14 -9.14 -8.08
CA THR A 22 2.01 -8.01 -7.14
C THR A 22 0.71 -7.26 -7.38
N PHE A 23 0.39 -7.01 -8.66
CA PHE A 23 -0.86 -6.39 -9.07
C PHE A 23 -2.06 -7.25 -8.64
N ALA A 24 -2.07 -8.54 -8.99
CA ALA A 24 -3.18 -9.45 -8.67
C ALA A 24 -3.39 -9.56 -7.15
N ALA A 25 -2.32 -9.75 -6.38
CA ALA A 25 -2.41 -9.77 -4.93
C ALA A 25 -2.91 -8.44 -4.34
N GLY A 26 -2.45 -7.31 -4.88
CA GLY A 26 -2.91 -5.97 -4.49
C GLY A 26 -4.38 -5.73 -4.81
N TYR A 27 -4.84 -6.22 -5.96
CA TYR A 27 -6.24 -6.17 -6.38
C TYR A 27 -7.12 -7.02 -5.47
N THR A 28 -6.76 -8.28 -5.21
CA THR A 28 -7.48 -9.18 -4.29
C THR A 28 -7.53 -8.61 -2.87
N ALA A 29 -6.42 -8.05 -2.38
CA ALA A 29 -6.42 -7.33 -1.11
C ALA A 29 -7.35 -6.11 -1.15
N GLY A 30 -7.35 -5.35 -2.25
CA GLY A 30 -8.31 -4.28 -2.53
C GLY A 30 -9.75 -4.73 -2.34
N MET A 31 -10.16 -5.83 -2.98
CA MET A 31 -11.51 -6.40 -2.85
C MET A 31 -11.88 -6.66 -1.40
N ALA A 32 -11.01 -7.34 -0.64
CA ALA A 32 -11.28 -7.63 0.77
C ALA A 32 -11.44 -6.35 1.60
N GLY A 33 -10.62 -5.32 1.34
CA GLY A 33 -10.72 -4.03 2.00
C GLY A 33 -12.01 -3.27 1.66
N GLU A 34 -12.43 -3.27 0.39
CA GLU A 34 -13.66 -2.59 -0.03
C GLU A 34 -14.92 -3.34 0.45
N ILE A 35 -14.92 -4.67 0.42
CA ILE A 35 -15.98 -5.51 1.01
C ILE A 35 -16.13 -5.19 2.50
N PHE A 36 -15.01 -5.15 3.24
CA PHE A 36 -15.04 -4.81 4.65
C PHE A 36 -15.55 -3.38 4.89
N THR A 37 -15.15 -2.43 4.05
CA THR A 37 -15.65 -1.05 4.14
C THR A 37 -17.16 -0.98 3.90
N ALA A 38 -17.65 -1.69 2.88
CA ALA A 38 -19.08 -1.78 2.59
C ALA A 38 -19.86 -2.40 3.76
N TRP A 39 -19.33 -3.44 4.40
CA TRP A 39 -19.91 -4.00 5.61
C TRP A 39 -19.93 -2.98 6.77
N GLN A 40 -18.80 -2.33 7.04
CA GLN A 40 -18.67 -1.34 8.12
C GLN A 40 -19.60 -0.13 7.93
N ASP A 41 -19.85 0.26 6.68
CA ASP A 41 -20.70 1.40 6.32
C ASP A 41 -22.18 1.01 6.11
N ASN A 42 -22.57 -0.23 6.43
CA ASN A 42 -23.92 -0.79 6.19
C ASN A 42 -24.37 -0.71 4.71
N GLN A 43 -23.42 -0.89 3.78
CA GLN A 43 -23.62 -0.91 2.33
C GLN A 43 -23.27 -2.28 1.71
N PHE A 44 -23.30 -3.36 2.51
CA PHE A 44 -23.05 -4.73 2.02
C PHE A 44 -24.30 -5.31 1.33
N THR A 45 -24.65 -4.72 0.19
CA THR A 45 -25.73 -5.18 -0.70
C THR A 45 -25.18 -5.42 -2.11
N PRO A 46 -25.86 -6.19 -2.99
CA PRO A 46 -25.42 -6.39 -4.37
C PRO A 46 -25.19 -5.08 -5.13
N GLU A 47 -26.05 -4.08 -4.94
CA GLU A 47 -25.95 -2.76 -5.56
C GLU A 47 -24.78 -1.97 -4.99
N GLY A 48 -24.52 -2.08 -3.68
CA GLY A 48 -23.37 -1.48 -3.03
C GLY A 48 -22.05 -2.05 -3.55
N LEU A 49 -21.98 -3.37 -3.70
CA LEU A 49 -20.80 -4.13 -4.13
C LEU A 49 -20.47 -4.00 -5.63
N THR A 50 -21.46 -3.66 -6.46
CA THR A 50 -21.30 -3.52 -7.91
C THR A 50 -20.96 -2.10 -8.37
N ARG A 51 -20.87 -1.13 -7.45
CA ARG A 51 -20.48 0.26 -7.77
C ARG A 51 -19.11 0.33 -8.42
N HIS A 52 -18.98 1.18 -9.45
CA HIS A 52 -17.70 1.43 -10.12
C HIS A 52 -16.59 1.83 -9.14
N THR A 53 -16.92 2.60 -8.09
CA THR A 53 -15.95 3.01 -7.05
C THR A 53 -15.26 1.82 -6.37
N ILE A 54 -15.96 0.72 -6.10
CA ILE A 54 -15.35 -0.48 -5.48
C ILE A 54 -14.36 -1.11 -6.45
N ARG A 55 -14.79 -1.31 -7.70
CA ARG A 55 -13.93 -1.85 -8.76
C ARG A 55 -12.68 -0.98 -8.91
N ASP A 56 -12.84 0.33 -9.03
CA ASP A 56 -11.74 1.27 -9.22
C ASP A 56 -10.78 1.24 -8.03
N ASN A 57 -11.28 1.20 -6.79
CA ASN A 57 -10.46 1.09 -5.59
C ASN A 57 -9.66 -0.22 -5.54
N CYS A 58 -10.19 -1.32 -6.08
CA CYS A 58 -9.46 -2.57 -6.24
C CYS A 58 -8.32 -2.44 -7.26
N TRP A 59 -8.58 -1.85 -8.43
CA TRP A 59 -7.56 -1.55 -9.45
C TRP A 59 -6.46 -0.65 -8.88
N ILE A 60 -6.84 0.44 -8.23
CA ILE A 60 -5.93 1.38 -7.57
C ILE A 60 -5.09 0.67 -6.52
N SER A 61 -5.67 -0.26 -5.75
CA SER A 61 -4.92 -1.05 -4.76
C SER A 61 -3.86 -1.95 -5.41
N GLY A 62 -4.17 -2.55 -6.56
CA GLY A 62 -3.20 -3.32 -7.36
C GLY A 62 -2.05 -2.45 -7.86
N VAL A 63 -2.38 -1.32 -8.50
CA VAL A 63 -1.39 -0.35 -9.02
C VAL A 63 -0.52 0.19 -7.89
N GLN A 64 -1.10 0.51 -6.74
CA GLN A 64 -0.37 1.07 -5.60
C GLN A 64 0.70 0.12 -5.08
N GLN A 65 0.44 -1.19 -5.04
CA GLN A 65 1.45 -2.18 -4.62
C GLN A 65 2.61 -2.25 -5.61
N VAL A 66 2.31 -2.28 -6.91
CA VAL A 66 3.33 -2.23 -7.96
C VAL A 66 4.14 -0.94 -7.87
N ALA A 67 3.48 0.21 -7.74
CA ALA A 67 4.14 1.51 -7.64
C ALA A 67 5.06 1.58 -6.42
N LYS A 68 4.68 0.94 -5.30
CA LYS A 68 5.51 0.82 -4.10
C LYS A 68 6.77 0.01 -4.37
N ASP A 69 6.63 -1.18 -4.97
CA ASP A 69 7.77 -2.05 -5.27
C ASP A 69 8.70 -1.42 -6.29
N TYR A 70 8.14 -0.80 -7.33
CA TYR A 70 8.90 -0.03 -8.33
C TYR A 70 9.70 1.11 -7.67
N SER A 71 9.05 1.92 -6.82
CA SER A 71 9.73 3.04 -6.14
C SER A 71 10.87 2.56 -5.26
N LYS A 72 10.70 1.45 -4.54
CA LYS A 72 11.77 0.84 -3.74
C LYS A 72 12.91 0.35 -4.60
N ALA A 73 12.63 -0.38 -5.68
CA ALA A 73 13.63 -0.92 -6.58
C ALA A 73 14.43 0.22 -7.24
N LEU A 74 13.75 1.26 -7.71
CA LEU A 74 14.36 2.45 -8.29
C LEU A 74 15.30 3.13 -7.29
N LEU A 75 14.86 3.37 -6.05
CA LEU A 75 15.73 3.97 -5.04
C LEU A 75 16.94 3.07 -4.73
N LYS A 76 16.75 1.75 -4.59
CA LYS A 76 17.85 0.80 -4.32
C LYS A 76 18.84 0.62 -5.48
N SER A 77 18.52 1.12 -6.67
CA SER A 77 19.50 1.21 -7.78
C SER A 77 20.63 2.17 -7.45
N ASN A 78 20.38 3.17 -6.58
CA ASN A 78 21.39 4.05 -6.03
C ASN A 78 22.05 3.42 -4.78
N SER A 79 23.38 3.40 -4.73
CA SER A 79 24.16 2.78 -3.64
C SER A 79 23.85 3.39 -2.27
N LYS A 80 23.66 4.70 -2.17
CA LYS A 80 23.33 5.39 -0.90
C LYS A 80 21.96 4.98 -0.37
N PHE A 81 20.96 4.91 -1.24
CA PHE A 81 19.61 4.48 -0.85
C PHE A 81 19.56 2.98 -0.52
N ARG A 82 20.40 2.17 -1.15
CA ARG A 82 20.57 0.76 -0.78
C ARG A 82 21.12 0.64 0.63
N GLU A 83 22.14 1.41 0.99
CA GLU A 83 22.68 1.48 2.34
C GLU A 83 21.62 2.00 3.34
N PHE A 84 20.92 3.08 3.02
CA PHE A 84 19.84 3.62 3.85
C PHE A 84 18.72 2.62 4.11
N SER A 85 18.44 1.71 3.19
CA SER A 85 17.43 0.68 3.42
C SER A 85 17.76 -0.25 4.59
N SER A 86 19.04 -0.32 4.99
CA SER A 86 19.49 -1.10 6.15
C SER A 86 19.85 -0.22 7.35
N THR A 87 20.43 0.97 7.13
CA THR A 87 20.89 1.85 8.23
C THR A 87 19.81 2.77 8.75
N ASN A 88 18.89 3.21 7.88
CA ASN A 88 17.82 4.16 8.20
C ASN A 88 16.52 3.76 7.47
N PRO A 89 15.90 2.63 7.83
CA PRO A 89 14.75 2.08 7.11
C PRO A 89 13.56 3.05 7.07
N PHE A 90 13.39 3.89 8.11
CA PHE A 90 12.36 4.93 8.10
C PHE A 90 12.56 5.92 6.94
N ILE A 91 13.76 6.48 6.79
CA ILE A 91 14.06 7.48 5.76
C ILE A 91 13.96 6.82 4.37
N PHE A 92 14.49 5.61 4.23
CA PHE A 92 14.36 4.84 2.99
C PHE A 92 12.89 4.64 2.61
N GLY A 93 12.06 4.16 3.54
CA GLY A 93 10.63 3.98 3.31
C GLY A 93 9.91 5.29 3.00
N ALA A 94 10.23 6.36 3.74
CA ALA A 94 9.65 7.69 3.56
C ALA A 94 9.92 8.24 2.15
N ALA A 95 11.13 8.06 1.63
CA ALA A 95 11.51 8.49 0.28
C ALA A 95 10.70 7.81 -0.82
N THR A 96 10.12 6.63 -0.56
CA THR A 96 9.25 5.94 -1.53
C THR A 96 7.84 6.53 -1.62
N GLY A 97 7.40 7.32 -0.63
CA GLY A 97 6.01 7.76 -0.48
C GLY A 97 5.50 8.60 -1.65
N LEU A 98 6.23 9.67 -2.00
CA LEU A 98 5.90 10.55 -3.12
C LEU A 98 5.89 9.83 -4.48
N PRO A 99 6.98 9.16 -4.93
CA PRO A 99 6.98 8.51 -6.23
C PRO A 99 5.90 7.42 -6.33
N MET A 100 5.70 6.62 -5.27
CA MET A 100 4.64 5.61 -5.25
C MET A 100 3.26 6.24 -5.39
N TRP A 101 2.98 7.32 -4.65
CA TRP A 101 1.66 7.94 -4.67
C TRP A 101 1.40 8.71 -5.97
N ALA A 102 2.40 9.40 -6.51
CA ALA A 102 2.30 10.08 -7.80
C ALA A 102 1.94 9.10 -8.93
N ILE A 103 2.66 7.97 -9.03
CA ILE A 103 2.36 6.91 -10.00
C ILE A 103 0.94 6.37 -9.77
N THR A 104 0.57 6.09 -8.52
CA THR A 104 -0.77 5.59 -8.18
C THR A 104 -1.86 6.56 -8.65
N ARG A 105 -1.68 7.88 -8.43
CA ARG A 105 -2.63 8.91 -8.84
C ARG A 105 -2.67 9.13 -10.35
N ALA A 106 -1.59 8.85 -11.08
CA ALA A 106 -1.57 8.94 -12.53
C ALA A 106 -2.53 7.92 -13.16
N PHE A 107 -2.70 6.75 -12.53
CA PHE A 107 -3.72 5.78 -12.91
C PHE A 107 -5.09 6.06 -12.28
N ALA A 108 -5.12 6.43 -10.99
CA ALA A 108 -6.37 6.57 -10.25
C ALA A 108 -7.23 7.75 -10.70
N THR A 109 -6.61 8.89 -11.02
CA THR A 109 -7.32 10.13 -11.36
C THR A 109 -8.17 10.00 -12.63
N PRO A 110 -7.63 9.55 -13.79
CA PRO A 110 -8.46 9.33 -14.97
C PRO A 110 -9.56 8.30 -14.75
N LEU A 111 -9.24 7.21 -14.03
CA LEU A 111 -10.23 6.17 -13.72
C LEU A 111 -11.40 6.73 -12.88
N GLN A 112 -11.13 7.57 -11.91
CA GLN A 112 -12.16 8.18 -11.06
C GLN A 112 -12.97 9.29 -11.77
N ASN A 113 -12.40 9.91 -12.81
CA ASN A 113 -13.03 11.01 -13.54
C ASN A 113 -13.79 10.56 -14.78
N VAL A 114 -13.53 9.36 -15.33
CA VAL A 114 -14.21 8.86 -16.54
C VAL A 114 -15.72 8.70 -16.37
N TYR A 115 -16.21 8.51 -15.13
CA TYR A 115 -17.63 8.38 -14.83
C TYR A 115 -18.30 9.73 -14.52
N LYS A 116 -17.56 10.84 -14.52
CA LYS A 116 -18.09 12.17 -14.23
C LYS A 116 -18.29 12.92 -15.54
N LYS A 117 -19.49 13.46 -15.73
CA LYS A 117 -19.82 14.26 -16.91
C LYS A 117 -18.92 15.51 -16.95
N ASP A 118 -18.43 15.85 -18.15
CA ASP A 118 -17.68 17.08 -18.45
C ASP A 118 -16.43 17.33 -17.57
N THR A 119 -15.86 16.27 -16.98
CA THR A 119 -14.70 16.34 -16.10
C THR A 119 -13.44 15.90 -16.86
N PRO A 120 -12.41 16.74 -17.04
CA PRO A 120 -11.15 16.33 -17.65
C PRO A 120 -10.51 15.16 -16.90
N LEU A 121 -9.93 14.21 -17.63
CA LEU A 121 -9.38 12.96 -17.06
C LEU A 121 -8.42 13.20 -15.88
N TYR A 122 -7.52 14.17 -15.98
CA TYR A 122 -6.53 14.47 -14.95
C TYR A 122 -6.92 15.63 -14.02
N GLN A 123 -8.19 16.05 -14.02
CA GLN A 123 -8.64 17.10 -13.10
C GLN A 123 -8.33 16.72 -11.64
N ASN A 124 -7.73 17.66 -10.92
CA ASN A 124 -7.27 17.52 -9.52
C ASN A 124 -6.12 16.52 -9.28
N TYR A 125 -5.42 16.04 -10.32
CA TYR A 125 -4.28 15.13 -10.14
C TYR A 125 -3.24 15.66 -9.13
N ALA A 126 -2.69 16.86 -9.36
CA ALA A 126 -1.66 17.45 -8.50
C ALA A 126 -2.15 17.65 -7.06
N ARG A 127 -3.39 18.13 -6.91
CA ARG A 127 -4.04 18.29 -5.60
C ARG A 127 -4.16 16.96 -4.87
N SER A 128 -4.63 15.91 -5.55
CA SER A 128 -4.77 14.57 -4.95
C SER A 128 -3.42 13.95 -4.54
N VAL A 129 -2.34 14.28 -5.25
CA VAL A 129 -0.99 13.87 -4.84
C VAL A 129 -0.58 14.64 -3.59
N ALA A 130 -0.68 15.97 -3.60
CA ALA A 130 -0.28 16.82 -2.50
C ALA A 130 -1.04 16.52 -1.20
N GLU A 131 -2.34 16.25 -1.31
CA GLU A 131 -3.17 15.96 -0.13
C GLU A 131 -2.71 14.71 0.60
N ASP A 132 -2.39 13.62 -0.09
CA ASP A 132 -2.14 12.31 0.53
C ASP A 132 -0.66 11.89 0.59
N VAL A 133 0.25 12.64 -0.04
CA VAL A 133 1.68 12.27 -0.08
C VAL A 133 2.27 12.13 1.32
N THR A 134 1.97 13.04 2.26
CA THR A 134 2.51 12.99 3.62
C THR A 134 2.09 11.72 4.35
N TYR A 135 0.82 11.31 4.18
CA TYR A 135 0.34 10.04 4.72
C TYR A 135 1.14 8.86 4.16
N HIS A 136 1.34 8.81 2.84
CA HIS A 136 2.06 7.71 2.21
C HIS A 136 3.57 7.69 2.53
N THR A 137 4.19 8.85 2.68
CA THR A 137 5.58 9.00 3.13
C THR A 137 5.75 8.47 4.54
N ILE A 138 4.97 8.94 5.51
CA ILE A 138 5.07 8.48 6.90
C ILE A 138 4.76 6.98 6.98
N LYS A 139 3.68 6.53 6.32
CA LYS A 139 3.26 5.12 6.35
C LYS A 139 4.34 4.21 5.80
N ASN A 140 4.94 4.55 4.66
CA ASN A 140 5.97 3.72 4.07
C ASN A 140 7.24 3.70 4.94
N GLY A 141 7.61 4.82 5.57
CA GLY A 141 8.70 4.85 6.53
C GLY A 141 8.45 3.90 7.71
N LEU A 142 7.27 3.95 8.31
CA LEU A 142 6.87 3.06 9.41
C LEU A 142 6.80 1.60 8.97
N ASP A 143 6.27 1.31 7.77
CA ASP A 143 6.23 -0.06 7.22
C ASP A 143 7.66 -0.66 7.13
N GLU A 144 8.67 0.12 6.72
CA GLU A 144 10.06 -0.35 6.65
C GLU A 144 10.69 -0.53 8.03
N VAL A 145 10.42 0.38 8.99
CA VAL A 145 10.86 0.24 10.39
C VAL A 145 10.30 -1.04 11.01
N VAL A 146 9.01 -1.30 10.82
CA VAL A 146 8.36 -2.51 11.32
C VAL A 146 8.97 -3.75 10.67
N ALA A 147 9.21 -3.73 9.36
CA ALA A 147 9.82 -4.85 8.66
C ALA A 147 11.26 -5.13 9.11
N ALA A 148 12.05 -4.08 9.41
CA ALA A 148 13.44 -4.20 9.78
C ALA A 148 13.65 -4.56 11.26
N TYR A 149 12.83 -4.01 12.17
CA TYR A 149 13.09 -4.10 13.61
C TYR A 149 12.01 -4.82 14.40
N VAL A 150 10.73 -4.72 14.01
CA VAL A 150 9.63 -5.29 14.81
C VAL A 150 9.36 -6.73 14.40
N PHE A 151 9.13 -7.00 13.12
CA PHE A 151 8.78 -8.32 12.63
C PHE A 151 9.84 -9.40 12.93
N PRO A 152 11.16 -9.14 12.80
CA PRO A 152 12.18 -10.13 13.16
C PRO A 152 12.17 -10.53 14.65
N ILE A 153 11.65 -9.67 15.54
CA ILE A 153 11.58 -9.92 16.98
C ILE A 153 10.24 -10.59 17.34
N VAL A 154 9.15 -10.13 16.74
CA VAL A 154 7.79 -10.50 17.14
C VAL A 154 7.33 -11.77 16.43
N LEU A 155 7.52 -11.90 15.12
CA LEU A 155 6.95 -13.01 14.34
C LEU A 155 7.51 -14.39 14.67
N PRO A 156 8.80 -14.56 15.02
CA PRO A 156 9.32 -15.86 15.44
C PRO A 156 8.69 -16.42 16.72
N LYS A 157 8.04 -15.59 17.54
CA LYS A 157 7.38 -16.01 18.78
C LYS A 157 6.07 -16.80 18.55
N PHE A 158 5.58 -16.82 17.32
CA PHE A 158 4.35 -17.51 16.97
C PHE A 158 4.71 -18.68 16.05
N GLU A 159 4.38 -19.91 16.39
CA GLU A 159 4.66 -21.05 15.51
C GLU A 159 3.59 -21.19 14.42
N ASN A 160 2.34 -20.86 14.76
CA ASN A 160 1.19 -20.97 13.86
C ASN A 160 1.25 -19.92 12.73
N PRO A 161 1.25 -20.33 11.45
CA PRO A 161 1.31 -19.40 10.31
C PRO A 161 0.12 -18.44 10.22
N ALA A 162 -1.09 -18.87 10.58
CA ALA A 162 -2.27 -18.01 10.58
C ALA A 162 -2.15 -16.93 11.66
N LEU A 163 -1.65 -17.30 12.84
CA LEU A 163 -1.39 -16.35 13.92
C LEU A 163 -0.31 -15.33 13.54
N LYS A 164 0.77 -15.74 12.86
CA LYS A 164 1.76 -14.81 12.29
C LYS A 164 1.09 -13.78 11.36
N LYS A 165 0.22 -14.23 10.47
CA LYS A 165 -0.48 -13.35 9.52
C LYS A 165 -1.43 -12.38 10.22
N LEU A 166 -2.14 -12.84 11.25
CA LEU A 166 -2.96 -11.97 12.10
C LEU A 166 -2.11 -10.89 12.77
N VAL A 167 -0.98 -11.25 13.37
CA VAL A 167 -0.07 -10.29 14.03
C VAL A 167 0.52 -9.30 13.03
N GLU A 168 1.00 -9.77 11.87
CA GLU A 168 1.43 -8.90 10.76
C GLU A 168 0.33 -7.93 10.33
N GLY A 169 -0.90 -8.43 10.21
CA GLY A 169 -2.09 -7.67 9.86
C GLY A 169 -2.40 -6.59 10.89
N SER A 170 -2.46 -6.94 12.18
CA SER A 170 -2.74 -6.02 13.28
C SER A 170 -1.70 -4.90 13.35
N ILE A 171 -0.42 -5.22 13.26
CA ILE A 171 0.66 -4.22 13.26
C ILE A 171 0.52 -3.29 12.04
N ALA A 172 0.27 -3.83 10.85
CA ALA A 172 0.04 -3.02 9.66
C ALA A 172 -1.22 -2.13 9.79
N GLY A 173 -2.27 -2.63 10.46
CA GLY A 173 -3.46 -1.86 10.80
C GLY A 173 -3.14 -0.67 11.70
N ILE A 174 -2.37 -0.91 12.78
CA ILE A 174 -1.92 0.15 13.71
C ILE A 174 -1.07 1.18 12.96
N VAL A 175 -0.12 0.75 12.14
CA VAL A 175 0.70 1.66 11.31
C VAL A 175 -0.19 2.49 10.38
N GLY A 176 -1.10 1.86 9.63
CA GLY A 176 -2.00 2.56 8.71
C GLY A 176 -2.91 3.54 9.44
N GLY A 177 -3.55 3.12 10.52
CA GLY A 177 -4.44 3.95 11.33
C GLY A 177 -3.75 5.13 11.99
N SER A 178 -2.63 4.89 12.67
CA SER A 178 -1.84 5.94 13.33
C SER A 178 -1.28 6.96 12.32
N THR A 179 -0.99 6.54 11.09
CA THR A 179 -0.48 7.46 10.08
C THR A 179 -1.48 8.57 9.71
N TYR A 180 -2.80 8.35 9.84
CA TYR A 180 -3.78 9.43 9.67
C TYR A 180 -3.57 10.55 10.69
N VAL A 181 -3.25 10.20 11.94
CA VAL A 181 -2.96 11.16 13.01
C VAL A 181 -1.57 11.78 12.83
N LEU A 182 -0.58 11.01 12.41
CA LEU A 182 0.77 11.54 12.18
C LEU A 182 0.84 12.49 10.97
N ALA A 183 0.03 12.25 9.95
CA ALA A 183 -0.06 13.10 8.77
C ALA A 183 -1.01 14.31 8.97
N TRP A 184 -1.75 14.36 10.09
CA TRP A 184 -2.74 15.41 10.33
C TRP A 184 -2.19 16.83 10.20
N PRO A 185 -0.99 17.19 10.72
CA PRO A 185 -0.52 18.57 10.65
C PRO A 185 -0.43 19.08 9.20
N ALA A 186 0.07 18.25 8.29
CA ALA A 186 0.10 18.58 6.86
C ALA A 186 -1.31 18.63 6.25
N LYS A 187 -2.20 17.70 6.64
CA LYS A 187 -3.60 17.68 6.20
C LYS A 187 -4.38 18.90 6.68
N THR A 188 -4.11 19.42 7.87
CA THR A 188 -4.74 20.66 8.37
C THR A 188 -4.37 21.84 7.48
N VAL A 189 -3.09 21.98 7.12
CA VAL A 189 -2.63 23.07 6.25
C VAL A 189 -3.22 22.97 4.84
N LEU A 190 -3.32 21.75 4.29
CA LEU A 190 -3.75 21.55 2.90
C LEU A 190 -5.26 21.50 2.71
N THR A 191 -6.01 20.94 3.67
CA THR A 191 -7.45 20.68 3.51
C THR A 191 -8.31 21.14 4.69
N GLY A 192 -7.72 21.74 5.72
CA GLY A 192 -8.44 22.15 6.92
C GLY A 192 -8.88 20.97 7.81
N GLN A 193 -8.34 19.76 7.60
CA GLN A 193 -8.71 18.59 8.39
C GLN A 193 -8.40 18.82 9.88
N SER A 194 -9.39 18.61 10.75
CA SER A 194 -9.20 18.63 12.21
C SER A 194 -8.58 17.33 12.73
N LEU A 195 -7.92 17.40 13.89
CA LEU A 195 -7.36 16.23 14.56
C LEU A 195 -8.45 15.17 14.86
N ALA A 196 -9.64 15.60 15.28
CA ALA A 196 -10.76 14.70 15.55
C ALA A 196 -11.20 13.94 14.28
N ALA A 197 -11.25 14.61 13.12
CA ALA A 197 -11.54 13.97 11.85
C ALA A 197 -10.44 12.98 11.44
N ALA A 198 -9.16 13.34 11.65
CA ALA A 198 -8.03 12.45 11.39
C ALA A 198 -8.06 11.19 12.27
N ALA A 199 -8.34 11.34 13.56
CA ALA A 199 -8.48 10.22 14.50
C ALA A 199 -9.65 9.29 14.10
N LYS A 200 -10.81 9.87 13.73
CA LYS A 200 -11.96 9.10 13.24
C LYS A 200 -11.62 8.31 11.98
N LEU A 201 -10.89 8.92 11.03
CA LEU A 201 -10.42 8.22 9.83
C LEU A 201 -9.42 7.11 10.17
N GLY A 202 -8.52 7.34 11.12
CA GLY A 202 -7.57 6.35 11.61
C GLY A 202 -8.27 5.12 12.19
N VAL A 203 -9.23 5.32 13.10
CA VAL A 203 -10.03 4.24 13.69
C VAL A 203 -10.82 3.51 12.60
N LYS A 204 -11.49 4.23 11.70
CA LYS A 204 -12.27 3.64 10.61
C LYS A 204 -11.40 2.76 9.69
N ASN A 205 -10.22 3.24 9.29
CA ASN A 205 -9.38 2.56 8.29
C ASN A 205 -8.42 1.51 8.87
N THR A 206 -8.17 1.49 10.18
CA THR A 206 -7.32 0.49 10.85
C THR A 206 -7.69 -0.95 10.46
N PRO A 207 -8.94 -1.42 10.66
CA PRO A 207 -9.31 -2.79 10.32
C PRO A 207 -9.22 -3.09 8.82
N LYS A 208 -9.56 -2.11 7.97
CA LYS A 208 -9.41 -2.21 6.51
C LYS A 208 -7.96 -2.47 6.13
N VAL A 209 -7.01 -1.72 6.68
CA VAL A 209 -5.58 -1.91 6.39
C VAL A 209 -5.09 -3.27 6.88
N ALA A 210 -5.53 -3.71 8.07
CA ALA A 210 -5.17 -5.01 8.61
C ALA A 210 -5.62 -6.17 7.70
N ILE A 211 -6.89 -6.17 7.29
CA ILE A 211 -7.46 -7.19 6.39
C ILE A 211 -6.73 -7.20 5.04
N LYS A 212 -6.47 -6.01 4.46
CA LYS A 212 -5.70 -5.90 3.20
C LYS A 212 -4.31 -6.54 3.34
N LYS A 213 -3.63 -6.33 4.48
CA LYS A 213 -2.30 -6.90 4.71
C LYS A 213 -2.34 -8.42 4.80
N ILE A 214 -3.31 -8.97 5.54
CA ILE A 214 -3.50 -10.42 5.68
C ILE A 214 -3.75 -11.04 4.30
N VAL A 215 -4.75 -10.52 3.58
CA VAL A 215 -5.15 -11.05 2.27
C VAL A 215 -4.03 -10.95 1.26
N TYR A 216 -3.32 -9.82 1.20
CA TYR A 216 -2.14 -9.69 0.34
C TYR A 216 -1.07 -10.75 0.65
N GLY A 217 -0.78 -10.95 1.95
CA GLY A 217 0.22 -11.92 2.41
C GLY A 217 -0.14 -13.37 2.13
N LEU A 218 -1.42 -13.69 1.98
CA LEU A 218 -1.92 -15.02 1.60
C LEU A 218 -2.04 -15.19 0.08
N ALA A 219 -2.49 -14.15 -0.63
CA ALA A 219 -2.77 -14.23 -2.08
C ALA A 219 -1.49 -14.19 -2.93
N ARG A 220 -0.50 -13.36 -2.56
CA ARG A 220 0.72 -13.19 -3.39
C ARG A 220 1.48 -14.50 -3.61
N PRO A 221 1.76 -15.34 -2.59
CA PRO A 221 2.43 -16.62 -2.79
C PRO A 221 1.68 -17.54 -3.76
N GLU A 222 0.35 -17.57 -3.71
CA GLU A 222 -0.47 -18.39 -4.61
C GLU A 222 -0.40 -17.90 -6.06
N PHE A 223 -0.44 -16.58 -6.29
CA PHE A 223 -0.22 -16.04 -7.64
C PHE A 223 1.18 -16.32 -8.18
N VAL A 224 2.21 -16.27 -7.33
CA VAL A 224 3.58 -16.65 -7.71
C VAL A 224 3.65 -18.12 -8.14
N LYS A 225 3.03 -19.03 -7.38
CA LYS A 225 2.95 -20.45 -7.73
C LYS A 225 2.25 -20.64 -9.09
N LEU A 226 1.08 -20.04 -9.28
CA LEU A 226 0.28 -20.17 -10.50
C LEU A 226 0.96 -19.64 -11.76
N ILE A 227 1.74 -18.56 -11.64
CA ILE A 227 2.46 -17.95 -12.76
C ILE A 227 3.79 -18.66 -13.06
N ASN A 228 4.36 -19.38 -12.07
CA ASN A 228 5.59 -20.15 -12.24
C ASN A 228 5.35 -21.63 -12.57
N SER A 229 4.15 -22.16 -12.34
CA SER A 229 3.72 -23.47 -12.82
C SER A 229 3.42 -23.50 -14.34
N LYS A 230 3.70 -22.41 -15.04
CA LYS A 230 3.61 -22.23 -16.49
C LYS A 230 4.92 -21.65 -17.03
#